data_AF-A0A965EMG3-F1
#
_entry.id   AF-A0A965EMG3-F1
#
_cell.length_a   1.000
_cell.length_b   1.000
_cell.length_c   1.000
_cell.angle_alpha   90.00
_cell.angle_beta   90.00
_cell.angle_gamma   90.00
#
_symmetry.space_group_name_H-M   'P 1'
#
loop_
_entity.id
_entity.type
_entity.pdbx_description
1 polymer ?
#
loop_
_entity_poly.entity_id
_entity_poly.type
_entity_poly.pdbx_seq_one_letter_code
_entity_poly.pdbx_strand_id
1 'polypeptide(L)'
;MIIAETRAQAEDAGELVLIDYEELPVVINKETALDADSPVIHANLGDNKAWENTLGSGDVDKAFEEADHVLEETFYFGRHTAVSLESRIVLSEYDPGTERLTIHTSSQCPHMIETVFAQTLGVPEHNVRIVAPDVGGSFGLKIHTFGDEVAATAAAIKLGRPVKFVADRLESFVSDIHARENRVKAKIGIMNDGTMIAAEIDDLSGVGAYSQYPRTSVFEANQILNITFGPYKHPNYRAKATVVYLNAVPTSQYRAVGHPIGISVGEFMMDWAADVTGLDPFEIRRRNVMEDDSYPRNIGSGIPMKDLSHQACLEKLHGLMEYDKLLAEQAELREKGIYRGIGVAGFIKGTAPSPVG
;
A
#
# COMPACT_ATOMS: atom_id res chain seq x y z
N MET A 1 19.35 -6.60 -21.36
CA MET A 1 20.46 -6.39 -20.41
C MET A 1 21.77 -6.56 -21.15
N ILE A 2 22.71 -5.62 -20.98
CA ILE A 2 24.07 -5.67 -21.52
C ILE A 2 25.05 -5.80 -20.36
N ILE A 3 26.14 -6.55 -20.56
CA ILE A 3 27.20 -6.74 -19.57
C ILE A 3 28.50 -6.21 -20.17
N ALA A 4 29.18 -5.32 -19.45
CA ALA A 4 30.45 -4.73 -19.86
C ALA A 4 31.38 -4.55 -18.66
N GLU A 5 32.61 -4.11 -18.89
CA GLU A 5 33.61 -3.87 -17.82
C GLU A 5 33.28 -2.62 -17.00
N THR A 6 32.56 -1.66 -17.58
CA THR A 6 32.11 -0.43 -16.92
C THR A 6 30.64 -0.15 -17.24
N ARG A 7 29.99 0.63 -16.36
CA ARG A 7 28.61 1.09 -16.58
C ARG A 7 28.47 1.87 -17.90
N ALA A 8 29.37 2.81 -18.17
CA ALA A 8 29.33 3.63 -19.38
C ALA A 8 29.38 2.78 -20.65
N GLN A 9 30.25 1.75 -20.71
CA GLN A 9 30.28 0.83 -21.86
C GLN A 9 29.00 0.02 -22.00
N ALA A 10 28.35 -0.37 -20.89
CA ALA A 10 27.08 -1.09 -20.93
C ALA A 10 25.94 -0.20 -21.46
N GLU A 11 25.93 1.08 -21.10
CA GLU A 11 24.99 2.08 -21.62
C GLU A 11 25.25 2.34 -23.12
N ASP A 12 26.50 2.63 -23.51
CA ASP A 12 26.90 2.83 -24.92
C ASP A 12 26.49 1.63 -25.80
N ALA A 13 26.73 0.41 -25.32
CA ALA A 13 26.34 -0.80 -26.03
C ALA A 13 24.83 -1.08 -25.97
N GLY A 14 24.12 -0.56 -24.96
CA GLY A 14 22.66 -0.61 -24.88
C GLY A 14 22.00 0.19 -26.00
N GLU A 15 22.53 1.36 -26.34
CA GLU A 15 22.07 2.21 -27.44
C GLU A 15 22.24 1.58 -28.83
N LEU A 16 23.06 0.53 -28.94
CA LEU A 16 23.24 -0.22 -30.19
C LEU A 16 22.20 -1.33 -30.39
N VAL A 17 21.37 -1.61 -29.38
CA VAL A 17 20.32 -2.62 -29.47
C VAL A 17 19.12 -2.05 -30.20
N LEU A 18 18.82 -2.59 -31.38
CA LEU A 18 17.60 -2.24 -32.13
C LEU A 18 16.50 -3.24 -31.80
N ILE A 19 15.33 -2.71 -31.42
CA ILE A 19 14.13 -3.50 -31.12
C ILE A 19 13.00 -3.01 -32.01
N ASP A 20 12.35 -3.94 -32.71
CA ASP A 20 11.16 -3.67 -33.51
C ASP A 20 9.92 -4.01 -32.67
N TYR A 21 9.01 -3.05 -32.52
CA TYR A 21 7.81 -3.16 -31.69
C TYR A 21 6.55 -3.02 -32.55
N GLU A 22 5.57 -3.88 -32.32
CA GLU A 22 4.19 -3.67 -32.77
C GLU A 22 3.38 -3.10 -31.60
N GLU A 23 2.86 -1.88 -31.75
CA GLU A 23 2.05 -1.25 -30.72
C GLU A 23 0.68 -1.95 -30.58
N LEU A 24 0.33 -2.30 -29.35
CA LEU A 24 -0.95 -2.90 -29.00
C LEU A 24 -1.81 -1.92 -28.18
N PRO A 25 -3.14 -2.08 -28.19
CA PRO A 25 -4.02 -1.32 -27.30
C PRO A 25 -3.62 -1.45 -25.83
N VAL A 26 -3.67 -0.33 -25.10
CA VAL A 26 -3.18 -0.18 -23.73
C VAL A 26 -4.34 -0.02 -22.76
N VAL A 27 -4.29 -0.72 -21.62
CA VAL A 27 -5.22 -0.58 -20.50
C VAL A 27 -4.55 0.20 -19.37
N ILE A 28 -4.89 1.47 -19.19
CA ILE A 28 -4.32 2.31 -18.12
C ILE A 28 -5.37 2.84 -17.14
N ASN A 29 -6.65 2.81 -17.51
CA ASN A 29 -7.73 3.26 -16.65
C ASN A 29 -8.37 2.09 -15.90
N LYS A 30 -8.21 2.06 -14.57
CA LYS A 30 -8.81 1.04 -13.71
C LYS A 30 -10.34 0.99 -13.78
N GLU A 31 -11.02 2.12 -14.02
CA GLU A 31 -12.50 2.17 -14.07
C GLU A 31 -13.07 1.41 -15.28
N THR A 32 -12.33 1.35 -16.38
CA THR A 32 -12.77 0.70 -17.63
C THR A 32 -12.03 -0.61 -17.90
N ALA A 33 -11.13 -1.02 -17.00
CA ALA A 33 -10.27 -2.19 -17.22
C ALA A 33 -11.05 -3.50 -17.35
N LEU A 34 -12.26 -3.56 -16.78
CA LEU A 34 -13.16 -4.73 -16.81
C LEU A 34 -14.31 -4.59 -17.81
N ASP A 35 -14.34 -3.52 -18.60
CA ASP A 35 -15.35 -3.38 -19.66
C ASP A 35 -15.19 -4.48 -20.71
N ALA A 36 -16.29 -4.89 -21.34
CA ALA A 36 -16.29 -6.02 -22.28
C ALA A 36 -15.43 -5.78 -23.53
N ASP A 37 -15.17 -4.52 -23.88
CA ASP A 37 -14.31 -4.07 -24.99
C ASP A 37 -12.88 -3.72 -24.55
N SER A 38 -12.56 -3.84 -23.25
CA SER A 38 -11.22 -3.61 -22.73
C SER A 38 -10.25 -4.70 -23.22
N PRO A 39 -9.07 -4.34 -23.75
CA PRO A 39 -8.03 -5.30 -24.10
C PRO A 39 -7.65 -6.18 -22.91
N VAL A 40 -7.52 -7.50 -23.11
CA VAL A 40 -7.10 -8.42 -22.05
C VAL A 40 -5.57 -8.49 -22.02
N ILE A 41 -4.95 -8.02 -20.94
CA ILE A 41 -3.48 -7.99 -20.79
C ILE A 41 -2.91 -9.41 -20.76
N HIS A 42 -3.57 -10.31 -20.02
CA HIS A 42 -3.17 -11.71 -19.87
C HIS A 42 -4.22 -12.63 -20.47
N ALA A 43 -4.05 -13.00 -21.74
CA ALA A 43 -5.04 -13.79 -22.48
C ALA A 43 -5.44 -15.11 -21.78
N ASN A 44 -4.54 -15.70 -21.00
CA ASN A 44 -4.79 -16.91 -20.22
C ASN A 44 -5.66 -16.71 -18.96
N LEU A 45 -5.91 -15.47 -18.54
CA LEU A 45 -6.77 -15.12 -17.39
C LEU A 45 -8.20 -14.75 -17.80
N GLY A 46 -8.44 -14.44 -19.07
CA GLY A 46 -9.78 -14.18 -19.64
C GLY A 46 -10.29 -12.75 -19.45
N ASP A 47 -9.92 -12.07 -18.37
CA ASP A 47 -10.19 -10.64 -18.13
C ASP A 47 -9.01 -9.96 -17.41
N ASN A 48 -9.14 -8.67 -17.08
CA ASN A 48 -8.12 -7.92 -16.34
C ASN A 48 -8.31 -7.96 -14.81
N LYS A 49 -9.22 -8.79 -14.26
CA LYS A 49 -9.47 -8.86 -12.83
C LYS A 49 -8.39 -9.71 -12.15
N ALA A 50 -7.52 -9.07 -11.38
CA ALA A 50 -6.47 -9.73 -10.63
C ALA A 50 -6.99 -10.40 -9.36
N TRP A 51 -7.92 -9.73 -8.66
CA TRP A 51 -8.48 -10.22 -7.39
C TRP A 51 -9.77 -9.48 -7.04
N GLU A 52 -10.65 -10.16 -6.31
CA GLU A 52 -11.85 -9.57 -5.72
C GLU A 52 -12.09 -10.21 -4.35
N ASN A 53 -12.49 -9.40 -3.39
CA ASN A 53 -12.90 -9.88 -2.08
C ASN A 53 -14.03 -9.01 -1.52
N THR A 54 -14.88 -9.63 -0.71
CA THR A 54 -15.94 -8.97 0.01
C THR A 54 -15.92 -9.45 1.45
N LEU A 55 -16.04 -8.54 2.39
CA LEU A 55 -16.19 -8.85 3.81
C LEU A 55 -17.33 -8.02 4.39
N GLY A 56 -17.89 -8.50 5.49
CA GLY A 56 -18.93 -7.77 6.18
C GLY A 56 -19.43 -8.42 7.45
N SER A 57 -20.18 -7.65 8.22
CA SER A 57 -20.82 -8.04 9.47
C SER A 57 -22.08 -7.20 9.69
N GLY A 58 -23.02 -7.75 10.47
CA GLY A 58 -24.29 -7.07 10.77
C GLY A 58 -25.26 -6.99 9.60
N ASP A 59 -26.27 -6.13 9.74
CA ASP A 59 -27.32 -5.86 8.75
C ASP A 59 -27.17 -4.41 8.26
N VAL A 60 -26.31 -4.24 7.24
CA VAL A 60 -25.88 -2.93 6.74
C VAL A 60 -27.02 -2.17 6.07
N ASP A 61 -27.87 -2.86 5.31
CA ASP A 61 -28.98 -2.22 4.60
C ASP A 61 -29.99 -1.65 5.61
N LYS A 62 -30.37 -2.44 6.61
CA LYS A 62 -31.23 -1.98 7.70
C LYS A 62 -30.60 -0.82 8.48
N ALA A 63 -29.31 -0.88 8.79
CA ALA A 63 -28.63 0.17 9.54
C ALA A 63 -28.57 1.49 8.75
N PHE A 64 -28.47 1.46 7.42
CA PHE A 64 -28.58 2.67 6.60
C PHE A 64 -30.01 3.22 6.54
N GLU A 65 -31.04 2.36 6.60
CA GLU A 65 -32.44 2.80 6.70
C GLU A 65 -32.77 3.47 8.04
N GLU A 66 -32.11 3.05 9.12
CA GLU A 66 -32.29 3.58 10.47
C GLU A 66 -31.43 4.85 10.75
N ALA A 67 -30.46 5.16 9.90
CA ALA A 67 -29.56 6.30 10.10
C ALA A 67 -30.27 7.65 9.88
N ASP A 68 -30.03 8.59 10.79
CA ASP A 68 -30.53 9.97 10.65
C ASP A 68 -29.80 10.74 9.53
N HIS A 69 -28.52 10.45 9.34
CA HIS A 69 -27.66 11.00 8.30
C HIS A 69 -26.93 9.88 7.57
N VAL A 70 -26.91 9.97 6.24
CA VAL A 70 -26.12 9.08 5.37
C VAL A 70 -25.16 9.95 4.57
N LEU A 71 -23.87 9.70 4.76
CA LEU A 71 -22.79 10.40 4.06
C LEU A 71 -22.16 9.45 3.05
N GLU A 72 -21.89 9.93 1.84
CA GLU A 72 -21.26 9.16 0.77
C GLU A 72 -20.25 10.05 0.02
N GLU A 73 -19.05 9.52 -0.23
CA GLU A 73 -18.02 10.21 -0.99
C GLU A 73 -17.11 9.24 -1.76
N THR A 74 -16.51 9.71 -2.86
CA THR A 74 -15.49 8.99 -3.62
C THR A 74 -14.12 9.65 -3.47
N PHE A 75 -13.19 8.91 -2.89
CA PHE A 75 -11.79 9.31 -2.74
C PHE A 75 -10.94 8.76 -3.88
N TYR A 76 -10.05 9.61 -4.41
CA TYR A 76 -9.06 9.23 -5.41
C TYR A 76 -7.66 9.41 -4.85
N PHE A 77 -6.88 8.33 -4.87
CA PHE A 77 -5.47 8.34 -4.46
C PHE A 77 -4.57 8.24 -5.67
N GLY A 78 -3.58 9.14 -5.72
CA GLY A 78 -2.61 9.22 -6.79
C GLY A 78 -1.48 8.21 -6.59
N ARG A 79 -1.11 7.53 -7.67
CA ARG A 79 0.03 6.62 -7.73
C ARG A 79 1.33 7.36 -7.42
N HIS A 80 2.17 6.77 -6.56
CA HIS A 80 3.50 7.29 -6.24
C HIS A 80 4.47 6.17 -5.85
N THR A 81 5.76 6.48 -5.78
CA THR A 81 6.81 5.52 -5.39
C THR A 81 7.65 6.07 -4.23
N ALA A 82 8.46 5.20 -3.61
CA ALA A 82 9.20 5.49 -2.39
C ALA A 82 10.36 6.48 -2.58
N VAL A 83 10.98 6.49 -3.77
CA VAL A 83 12.11 7.35 -4.13
C VAL A 83 13.21 7.35 -3.05
N SER A 84 13.68 6.16 -2.64
CA SER A 84 14.79 6.07 -1.67
C SER A 84 16.04 6.73 -2.20
N LEU A 85 16.81 7.41 -1.34
CA LEU A 85 17.99 8.19 -1.76
C LEU A 85 19.03 7.29 -2.44
N GLU A 86 19.26 6.11 -1.89
CA GLU A 86 19.92 5.00 -2.57
C GLU A 86 18.90 4.25 -3.44
N SER A 87 19.18 4.11 -4.73
CA SER A 87 18.41 3.26 -5.65
C SER A 87 18.58 1.78 -5.33
N ARG A 88 17.97 0.91 -6.14
CA ARG A 88 18.19 -0.54 -6.04
C ARG A 88 19.57 -0.92 -6.56
N ILE A 89 20.19 -1.87 -5.88
CA ILE A 89 21.54 -2.35 -6.17
C ILE A 89 21.66 -3.82 -5.81
N VAL A 90 22.35 -4.55 -6.69
CA VAL A 90 22.83 -5.90 -6.43
C VAL A 90 24.26 -6.07 -6.94
N LEU A 91 25.08 -6.79 -6.18
CA LEU A 91 26.36 -7.32 -6.62
C LEU A 91 26.36 -8.82 -6.35
N SER A 92 26.42 -9.60 -7.42
CA SER A 92 26.30 -11.05 -7.37
C SER A 92 27.61 -11.70 -7.78
N GLU A 93 28.05 -12.68 -6.99
CA GLU A 93 29.30 -13.41 -7.16
C GLU A 93 29.00 -14.92 -7.14
N TYR A 94 29.41 -15.64 -8.17
CA TYR A 94 29.24 -17.08 -8.25
C TYR A 94 30.58 -17.78 -8.43
N ASP A 95 30.90 -18.69 -7.53
CA ASP A 95 32.08 -19.56 -7.63
C ASP A 95 31.66 -20.92 -8.25
N PRO A 96 32.02 -21.19 -9.52
CA PRO A 96 31.68 -22.45 -10.16
C PRO A 96 32.42 -23.66 -9.57
N GLY A 97 33.50 -23.46 -8.81
CA GLY A 97 34.23 -24.54 -8.15
C GLY A 97 33.54 -25.06 -6.89
N THR A 98 32.79 -24.20 -6.20
CA THR A 98 32.03 -24.55 -4.98
C THR A 98 30.51 -24.48 -5.16
N GLU A 99 30.06 -24.07 -6.33
CA GLU A 99 28.65 -23.77 -6.67
C GLU A 99 28.00 -22.74 -5.72
N ARG A 100 28.82 -21.90 -5.09
CA ARG A 100 28.37 -20.94 -4.08
C ARG A 100 28.01 -19.60 -4.72
N LEU A 101 26.81 -19.12 -4.44
CA LEU A 101 26.29 -17.83 -4.87
C LEU A 101 26.27 -16.86 -3.68
N THR A 102 27.02 -15.76 -3.75
CA THR A 102 26.95 -14.66 -2.78
C THR A 102 26.32 -13.44 -3.44
N ILE A 103 25.29 -12.87 -2.82
CA ILE A 103 24.55 -11.71 -3.32
C ILE A 103 24.61 -10.60 -2.28
N HIS A 104 25.27 -9.51 -2.62
CA HIS A 104 25.20 -8.25 -1.88
C HIS A 104 24.01 -7.44 -2.40
N THR A 105 23.05 -7.13 -1.55
CA THR A 105 21.78 -6.48 -1.95
C THR A 105 21.38 -5.38 -0.98
N SER A 106 20.60 -4.41 -1.46
CA SER A 106 19.95 -3.40 -0.64
C SER A 106 18.58 -3.84 -0.06
N SER A 107 18.29 -5.15 -0.06
CA SER A 107 17.02 -5.69 0.42
C SER A 107 16.80 -5.53 1.93
N GLN A 108 15.55 -5.32 2.31
CA GLN A 108 15.06 -5.32 3.70
C GLN A 108 14.76 -6.73 4.25
N CYS A 109 14.73 -7.77 3.41
CA CYS A 109 14.31 -9.11 3.79
C CYS A 109 15.30 -10.17 3.31
N PRO A 110 16.56 -10.18 3.80
CA PRO A 110 17.64 -10.99 3.24
C PRO A 110 17.31 -12.49 3.20
N HIS A 111 16.75 -13.08 4.26
CA HIS A 111 16.38 -14.50 4.29
C HIS A 111 15.26 -14.86 3.31
N MET A 112 14.30 -13.95 3.09
CA MET A 112 13.25 -14.19 2.09
C MET A 112 13.83 -14.14 0.68
N ILE A 113 14.70 -13.15 0.42
CA ILE A 113 15.38 -13.01 -0.86
C ILE A 113 16.30 -14.20 -1.15
N GLU A 114 16.93 -14.78 -0.13
CA GLU A 114 17.72 -16.02 -0.24
C GLU A 114 16.90 -17.14 -0.86
N THR A 115 15.75 -17.47 -0.25
CA THR A 115 14.84 -18.51 -0.75
C THR A 115 14.35 -18.18 -2.17
N VAL A 116 13.98 -16.92 -2.43
CA VAL A 116 13.48 -16.49 -3.74
C VAL A 116 14.54 -16.67 -4.83
N PHE A 117 15.77 -16.22 -4.60
CA PHE A 117 16.84 -16.35 -5.59
C PHE A 117 17.29 -17.79 -5.77
N ALA A 118 17.38 -18.58 -4.70
CA ALA A 118 17.68 -20.00 -4.75
C ALA A 118 16.68 -20.75 -5.65
N GLN A 119 15.38 -20.58 -5.40
CA GLN A 119 14.32 -21.22 -6.18
C GLN A 119 14.29 -20.74 -7.63
N THR A 120 14.39 -19.42 -7.86
CA THR A 120 14.27 -18.83 -9.19
C THR A 120 15.44 -19.21 -10.10
N LEU A 121 16.66 -19.29 -9.54
CA LEU A 121 17.89 -19.54 -10.30
C LEU A 121 18.33 -21.02 -10.26
N GLY A 122 17.62 -21.88 -9.52
CA GLY A 122 17.93 -23.30 -9.41
C GLY A 122 19.22 -23.61 -8.63
N VAL A 123 19.62 -22.74 -7.69
CA VAL A 123 20.78 -22.94 -6.82
C VAL A 123 20.30 -23.53 -5.50
N PRO A 124 20.91 -24.60 -4.95
CA PRO A 124 20.54 -25.10 -3.64
C PRO A 124 20.60 -23.99 -2.59
N GLU A 125 19.56 -23.85 -1.76
CA GLU A 125 19.42 -22.71 -0.84
C GLU A 125 20.62 -22.55 0.11
N HIS A 126 21.18 -23.66 0.61
CA HIS A 126 22.38 -23.65 1.46
C HIS A 126 23.66 -23.19 0.75
N ASN A 127 23.65 -23.10 -0.59
CA ASN A 127 24.73 -22.55 -1.41
C ASN A 127 24.50 -21.08 -1.78
N VAL A 128 23.35 -20.50 -1.42
CA VAL A 128 23.09 -19.07 -1.55
C VAL A 128 23.49 -18.36 -0.26
N ARG A 129 24.07 -17.18 -0.37
CA ARG A 129 24.37 -16.30 0.76
C ARG A 129 23.94 -14.88 0.41
N ILE A 130 23.00 -14.35 1.17
CA ILE A 130 22.60 -12.94 1.05
C ILE A 130 23.37 -12.09 2.06
N VAL A 131 23.92 -10.97 1.59
CA VAL A 131 24.58 -9.94 2.40
C VAL A 131 23.85 -8.62 2.19
N ALA A 132 23.15 -8.15 3.21
CA ALA A 132 22.51 -6.83 3.21
C ALA A 132 23.32 -5.87 4.11
N PRO A 133 24.17 -4.99 3.55
CA PRO A 133 24.94 -4.01 4.31
C PRO A 133 24.05 -2.80 4.69
N ASP A 134 24.66 -1.65 4.97
CA ASP A 134 23.93 -0.40 5.15
C ASP A 134 23.07 -0.09 3.91
N VAL A 135 21.78 0.17 4.12
CA VAL A 135 20.80 0.47 3.06
C VAL A 135 20.34 1.92 3.16
N GLY A 136 20.50 2.69 2.09
CA GLY A 136 20.18 4.12 2.01
C GLY A 136 18.69 4.41 1.82
N GLY A 137 17.85 3.74 2.61
CA GLY A 137 16.39 3.81 2.55
C GLY A 137 15.77 2.71 1.68
N SER A 138 14.55 2.31 2.04
CA SER A 138 13.76 1.34 1.28
C SER A 138 12.27 1.64 1.38
N PHE A 139 11.75 1.86 2.60
CA PHE A 139 10.36 2.25 2.82
C PHE A 139 9.32 1.24 2.30
N GLY A 140 9.69 -0.04 2.18
CA GLY A 140 8.86 -1.12 1.62
C GLY A 140 9.20 -1.45 0.17
N LEU A 141 9.89 -0.59 -0.58
CA LEU A 141 10.30 -0.86 -1.96
C LEU A 141 11.17 -2.13 -2.06
N LYS A 142 12.22 -2.21 -1.25
CA LYS A 142 13.26 -3.25 -1.32
C LYS A 142 12.93 -4.51 -0.49
N ILE A 143 11.65 -4.80 -0.24
CA ILE A 143 11.19 -6.12 0.23
C ILE A 143 10.77 -7.04 -0.92
N HIS A 144 10.78 -6.51 -2.15
CA HIS A 144 10.39 -7.20 -3.37
C HIS A 144 11.62 -7.65 -4.17
N THR A 145 11.38 -8.54 -5.13
CA THR A 145 12.39 -8.97 -6.10
C THR A 145 12.08 -8.34 -7.44
N PHE A 146 13.12 -7.88 -8.13
CA PHE A 146 13.01 -7.22 -9.42
C PHE A 146 13.69 -8.03 -10.53
N GLY A 147 13.13 -8.00 -11.74
CA GLY A 147 13.61 -8.81 -12.85
C GLY A 147 15.04 -8.47 -13.28
N ASP A 148 15.45 -7.22 -13.13
CA ASP A 148 16.81 -6.75 -13.38
C ASP A 148 17.83 -7.29 -12.38
N GLU A 149 17.49 -7.37 -11.08
CA GLU A 149 18.32 -7.98 -10.05
C GLU A 149 18.49 -9.49 -10.25
N VAL A 150 17.42 -10.18 -10.64
CA VAL A 150 17.45 -11.61 -11.01
C VAL A 150 18.30 -11.81 -12.25
N ALA A 151 18.13 -10.98 -13.29
CA ALA A 151 18.91 -11.06 -14.52
C ALA A 151 20.41 -10.83 -14.28
N ALA A 152 20.77 -9.81 -13.49
CA ALA A 152 22.16 -9.53 -13.12
C ALA A 152 22.80 -10.70 -12.36
N THR A 153 22.03 -11.35 -11.49
CA THR A 153 22.50 -12.54 -10.75
C THR A 153 22.65 -13.75 -11.67
N ALA A 154 21.70 -13.99 -12.58
CA ALA A 154 21.82 -15.04 -13.58
C ALA A 154 23.05 -14.85 -14.49
N ALA A 155 23.37 -13.59 -14.82
CA ALA A 155 24.59 -13.24 -15.53
C ALA A 155 25.87 -13.59 -14.76
N ALA A 156 25.92 -13.33 -13.44
CA ALA A 156 27.05 -13.71 -12.60
C ALA A 156 27.29 -15.22 -12.60
N ILE A 157 26.21 -16.01 -12.51
CA ILE A 157 26.27 -17.48 -12.58
C ILE A 157 26.82 -17.92 -13.95
N LYS A 158 26.26 -17.39 -15.03
CA LYS A 158 26.64 -17.78 -16.41
C LYS A 158 28.10 -17.43 -16.74
N LEU A 159 28.60 -16.31 -16.22
CA LEU A 159 29.95 -15.83 -16.49
C LEU A 159 31.00 -16.38 -15.52
N GLY A 160 30.60 -16.87 -14.34
CA GLY A 160 31.53 -17.21 -13.26
C GLY A 160 32.34 -16.00 -12.80
N ARG A 161 31.76 -14.79 -12.87
CA ARG A 161 32.41 -13.51 -12.53
C ARG A 161 31.43 -12.63 -11.75
N PRO A 162 31.93 -11.76 -10.86
CA PRO A 162 31.10 -10.75 -10.21
C PRO A 162 30.36 -9.87 -11.22
N VAL A 163 29.05 -9.67 -11.03
CA VAL A 163 28.22 -8.74 -11.82
C VAL A 163 27.53 -7.78 -10.88
N LYS A 164 27.68 -6.48 -11.16
CA LYS A 164 27.07 -5.38 -10.40
C LYS A 164 25.97 -4.72 -11.24
N PHE A 165 24.80 -4.56 -10.66
CA PHE A 165 23.71 -3.75 -11.20
C PHE A 165 23.34 -2.67 -10.19
N VAL A 166 23.18 -1.44 -10.68
CA VAL A 166 22.70 -0.29 -9.92
C VAL A 166 21.71 0.44 -10.81
N ALA A 167 20.45 0.48 -10.40
CA ALA A 167 19.46 1.31 -11.08
C ALA A 167 19.84 2.78 -10.88
N ASP A 168 19.74 3.59 -11.92
CA ASP A 168 19.76 5.04 -11.76
C ASP A 168 18.40 5.58 -11.30
N ARG A 169 18.30 6.89 -11.14
CA ARG A 169 17.08 7.52 -10.62
C ARG A 169 15.90 7.40 -11.58
N LEU A 170 16.13 7.53 -12.88
CA LEU A 170 15.07 7.44 -13.90
C LEU A 170 14.62 6.00 -14.05
N GLU A 171 15.56 5.06 -14.13
CA GLU A 171 15.29 3.62 -14.12
C GLU A 171 14.49 3.23 -12.88
N SER A 172 14.92 3.67 -11.69
CA SER A 172 14.15 3.47 -10.44
C SER A 172 12.73 4.00 -10.58
N PHE A 173 12.53 5.21 -11.09
CA PHE A 173 11.18 5.79 -11.20
C PHE A 173 10.23 4.96 -12.08
N VAL A 174 10.75 4.33 -13.15
CA VAL A 174 9.96 3.56 -14.13
C VAL A 174 9.97 2.05 -13.91
N SER A 175 10.71 1.53 -12.92
CA SER A 175 10.82 0.08 -12.66
C SER A 175 10.60 -0.32 -11.20
N ASP A 176 10.82 0.59 -10.25
CA ASP A 176 10.51 0.39 -8.84
C ASP A 176 9.00 0.26 -8.67
N ILE A 177 8.56 -0.50 -7.67
CA ILE A 177 7.13 -0.58 -7.37
C ILE A 177 6.56 0.81 -7.10
N HIS A 178 5.32 1.01 -7.52
CA HIS A 178 4.51 2.16 -7.13
C HIS A 178 3.52 1.75 -6.03
N ALA A 179 2.68 2.65 -5.57
CA ALA A 179 1.65 2.38 -4.57
C ALA A 179 0.50 3.39 -4.66
N ARG A 180 -0.62 3.09 -3.99
CA ARG A 180 -1.75 3.98 -3.70
C ARG A 180 -2.63 4.36 -4.89
N GLU A 181 -2.62 3.59 -5.96
CA GLU A 181 -3.52 3.84 -7.09
C GLU A 181 -4.91 3.26 -6.82
N ASN A 182 -5.73 4.00 -6.06
CA ASN A 182 -7.03 3.55 -5.58
C ASN A 182 -8.14 4.58 -5.85
N ARG A 183 -9.33 4.08 -6.17
CA ARG A 183 -10.60 4.79 -5.96
C ARG A 183 -11.31 4.09 -4.81
N VAL A 184 -11.61 4.81 -3.73
CA VAL A 184 -12.41 4.28 -2.62
C VAL A 184 -13.71 5.06 -2.53
N LYS A 185 -14.83 4.39 -2.80
CA LYS A 185 -16.16 4.91 -2.41
C LYS A 185 -16.39 4.54 -0.96
N ALA A 186 -16.77 5.49 -0.14
CA ALA A 186 -17.07 5.26 1.27
C ALA A 186 -18.43 5.85 1.63
N LYS A 187 -19.16 5.13 2.48
CA LYS A 187 -20.47 5.51 2.95
C LYS A 187 -20.62 5.21 4.43
N ILE A 188 -21.13 6.13 5.22
CA ILE A 188 -21.40 5.91 6.66
C ILE A 188 -22.81 6.35 7.04
N GLY A 189 -23.40 5.64 7.99
CA GLY A 189 -24.68 5.96 8.62
C GLY A 189 -24.45 6.48 10.04
N ILE A 190 -24.95 7.69 10.32
CA ILE A 190 -24.73 8.45 11.54
C ILE A 190 -26.08 8.85 12.14
N MET A 191 -26.23 8.70 13.45
CA MET A 191 -27.38 9.20 14.21
C MET A 191 -27.22 10.70 14.52
N ASN A 192 -28.31 11.39 14.87
CA ASN A 192 -28.28 12.80 15.28
C ASN A 192 -27.38 13.04 16.51
N ASP A 193 -27.17 12.01 17.35
CA ASP A 193 -26.22 12.06 18.46
C ASP A 193 -24.77 11.75 18.04
N GLY A 194 -24.47 11.68 16.75
CA GLY A 194 -23.13 11.40 16.24
C GLY A 194 -22.70 9.94 16.31
N THR A 195 -23.54 9.01 16.77
CA THR A 195 -23.19 7.58 16.78
C THR A 195 -23.16 7.01 15.35
N MET A 196 -22.06 6.38 14.96
CA MET A 196 -21.92 5.64 13.71
C MET A 196 -22.51 4.24 13.86
N ILE A 197 -23.45 3.90 12.99
CA ILE A 197 -24.18 2.63 13.03
C ILE A 197 -23.93 1.75 11.80
N ALA A 198 -23.48 2.34 10.69
CA ALA A 198 -23.18 1.63 9.44
C ALA A 198 -21.94 2.21 8.78
N ALA A 199 -21.15 1.36 8.14
CA ALA A 199 -20.07 1.76 7.27
C ALA A 199 -19.96 0.82 6.06
N GLU A 200 -19.72 1.40 4.89
CA GLU A 200 -19.52 0.67 3.64
C GLU A 200 -18.36 1.25 2.84
N ILE A 201 -17.56 0.37 2.23
CA ILE A 201 -16.54 0.77 1.26
C ILE A 201 -16.51 -0.11 0.00
N ASP A 202 -16.23 0.53 -1.13
CA ASP A 202 -15.93 -0.10 -2.42
C ASP A 202 -14.61 0.48 -2.95
N ASP A 203 -13.55 -0.33 -2.83
CA ASP A 203 -12.19 -0.04 -3.29
C ASP A 203 -11.93 -0.67 -4.67
N LEU A 204 -11.51 0.17 -5.61
CA LEU A 204 -11.03 -0.25 -6.93
C LEU A 204 -9.57 0.21 -7.10
N SER A 205 -8.67 -0.75 -7.32
CA SER A 205 -7.23 -0.47 -7.41
C SER A 205 -6.60 -1.06 -8.67
N GLY A 206 -5.61 -0.35 -9.23
CA GLY A 206 -4.80 -0.81 -10.36
C GLY A 206 -3.39 -1.26 -9.94
N VAL A 207 -3.01 -2.50 -10.24
CA VAL A 207 -1.73 -3.07 -9.75
C VAL A 207 -0.58 -3.07 -10.75
N GLY A 208 -0.77 -2.48 -11.93
CA GLY A 208 0.19 -2.61 -13.03
C GLY A 208 0.08 -3.95 -13.74
N ALA A 209 1.07 -4.27 -14.58
CA ALA A 209 0.94 -5.37 -15.54
C ALA A 209 1.07 -6.74 -14.87
N TYR A 210 1.73 -6.80 -13.71
CA TYR A 210 1.95 -8.02 -12.96
C TYR A 210 1.78 -7.75 -11.47
N SER A 211 1.47 -8.80 -10.72
CA SER A 211 1.54 -8.75 -9.26
C SER A 211 2.99 -8.87 -8.79
N GLN A 212 3.42 -8.00 -7.88
CA GLN A 212 4.79 -7.95 -7.43
C GLN A 212 5.13 -9.10 -6.47
N TYR A 213 6.19 -9.84 -6.80
CA TYR A 213 6.66 -10.97 -6.01
C TYR A 213 7.68 -10.53 -4.93
N PRO A 214 7.73 -11.16 -3.74
CA PRO A 214 6.91 -12.29 -3.26
C PRO A 214 5.61 -11.88 -2.56
N ARG A 215 5.33 -10.58 -2.46
CA ARG A 215 4.36 -10.05 -1.50
C ARG A 215 2.95 -9.82 -2.03
N THR A 216 2.75 -9.99 -3.33
CA THR A 216 1.55 -9.69 -4.11
C THR A 216 1.07 -8.24 -4.05
N SER A 217 0.65 -7.71 -5.19
CA SER A 217 0.12 -6.34 -5.30
C SER A 217 -1.29 -6.19 -4.76
N VAL A 218 -2.01 -7.29 -4.50
CA VAL A 218 -3.39 -7.26 -4.00
C VAL A 218 -3.48 -6.92 -2.50
N PHE A 219 -2.35 -6.99 -1.78
CA PHE A 219 -2.33 -6.85 -0.33
C PHE A 219 -2.75 -5.45 0.15
N GLU A 220 -2.52 -4.42 -0.68
CA GLU A 220 -2.94 -3.04 -0.39
C GLU A 220 -4.46 -2.92 -0.28
N ALA A 221 -5.18 -3.39 -1.30
CA ALA A 221 -6.64 -3.41 -1.33
C ALA A 221 -7.22 -4.28 -0.20
N ASN A 222 -6.65 -5.47 0.02
CA ASN A 222 -7.07 -6.33 1.13
C ASN A 222 -6.92 -5.62 2.49
N GLN A 223 -5.82 -4.90 2.70
CA GLN A 223 -5.60 -4.19 3.95
C GLN A 223 -6.59 -3.03 4.13
N ILE A 224 -6.92 -2.29 3.06
CA ILE A 224 -7.95 -1.24 3.09
C ILE A 224 -9.28 -1.81 3.58
N LEU A 225 -9.72 -2.95 3.07
CA LEU A 225 -10.96 -3.60 3.52
C LEU A 225 -10.98 -3.90 5.02
N ASN A 226 -9.82 -4.31 5.55
CA ASN A 226 -9.72 -4.79 6.92
C ASN A 226 -9.56 -3.69 7.97
N ILE A 227 -8.97 -2.55 7.62
CA ILE A 227 -8.55 -1.53 8.61
C ILE A 227 -9.33 -0.22 8.54
N THR A 228 -10.06 0.04 7.45
CA THR A 228 -10.86 1.27 7.33
C THR A 228 -11.87 1.33 8.46
N PHE A 229 -12.01 2.51 9.08
CA PHE A 229 -12.77 2.74 10.32
C PHE A 229 -12.28 1.97 11.56
N GLY A 230 -11.08 1.38 11.51
CA GLY A 230 -10.56 0.49 12.54
C GLY A 230 -10.60 1.00 13.99
N PRO A 231 -10.37 2.28 14.31
CA PRO A 231 -10.50 2.81 15.67
C PRO A 231 -11.94 2.90 16.20
N TYR A 232 -12.93 2.90 15.30
CA TYR A 232 -14.31 3.26 15.60
C TYR A 232 -15.22 2.04 15.70
N LYS A 233 -16.35 2.19 16.39
CA LYS A 233 -17.44 1.22 16.46
C LYS A 233 -18.26 1.29 15.17
N HIS A 234 -18.19 0.24 14.36
CA HIS A 234 -18.98 0.07 13.12
C HIS A 234 -19.57 -1.35 13.10
N PRO A 235 -20.67 -1.61 13.84
CA PRO A 235 -21.20 -2.97 14.02
C PRO A 235 -21.84 -3.54 12.75
N ASN A 236 -22.28 -2.68 11.84
CA ASN A 236 -22.76 -3.07 10.52
C ASN A 236 -21.75 -2.55 9.49
N TYR A 237 -21.03 -3.48 8.87
CA TYR A 237 -19.93 -3.16 7.95
C TYR A 237 -20.02 -3.99 6.67
N ARG A 238 -19.82 -3.35 5.53
CA ARG A 238 -19.74 -4.01 4.22
C ARG A 238 -18.56 -3.44 3.44
N ALA A 239 -17.65 -4.29 2.98
CA ALA A 239 -16.49 -3.82 2.24
C ALA A 239 -16.24 -4.71 1.03
N LYS A 240 -15.98 -4.11 -0.11
CA LYS A 240 -15.59 -4.79 -1.35
C LYS A 240 -14.30 -4.18 -1.88
N ALA A 241 -13.37 -5.04 -2.32
CA ALA A 241 -12.22 -4.63 -3.13
C ALA A 241 -12.22 -5.36 -4.46
N THR A 242 -11.94 -4.62 -5.53
CA THR A 242 -11.65 -5.15 -6.86
C THR A 242 -10.28 -4.64 -7.30
N VAL A 243 -9.41 -5.56 -7.70
CA VAL A 243 -8.05 -5.26 -8.16
C VAL A 243 -7.93 -5.64 -9.62
N VAL A 244 -7.42 -4.72 -10.43
CA VAL A 244 -7.29 -4.89 -11.89
C VAL A 244 -5.85 -4.74 -12.36
N TYR A 245 -5.49 -5.50 -13.40
CA TYR A 245 -4.22 -5.31 -14.12
C TYR A 245 -4.29 -4.08 -15.02
N LEU A 246 -3.17 -3.37 -15.14
CA LEU A 246 -3.00 -2.20 -16.00
C LEU A 246 -1.65 -2.29 -16.72
N ASN A 247 -1.48 -1.71 -17.91
CA ASN A 247 -0.19 -1.53 -18.56
C ASN A 247 0.63 -0.41 -17.89
N ALA A 248 0.97 -0.62 -16.62
CA ALA A 248 1.78 0.26 -15.79
C ALA A 248 2.77 -0.55 -14.95
N VAL A 249 3.74 0.13 -14.34
CA VAL A 249 4.68 -0.48 -13.38
C VAL A 249 3.90 -1.19 -12.26
N PRO A 250 4.34 -2.33 -11.74
CA PRO A 250 3.64 -2.97 -10.63
C PRO A 250 3.46 -2.05 -9.42
N THR A 251 2.29 -2.05 -8.78
CA THR A 251 2.16 -1.47 -7.44
C THR A 251 2.51 -2.51 -6.39
N SER A 252 2.97 -2.08 -5.23
CA SER A 252 3.06 -2.93 -4.06
C SER A 252 3.29 -2.11 -2.79
N GLN A 253 3.86 -2.76 -1.78
CA GLN A 253 3.95 -2.23 -0.43
C GLN A 253 4.96 -1.10 -0.31
N TYR A 254 4.43 0.12 -0.30
CA TYR A 254 5.11 1.31 0.22
C TYR A 254 4.58 1.62 1.62
N ARG A 255 5.46 1.99 2.56
CA ARG A 255 5.24 2.40 3.97
C ARG A 255 3.80 2.31 4.47
N ALA A 256 3.52 1.31 5.32
CA ALA A 256 2.20 1.03 5.91
C ALA A 256 1.11 0.57 4.91
N VAL A 257 1.46 0.40 3.63
CA VAL A 257 0.62 -0.27 2.61
C VAL A 257 -0.77 0.35 2.50
N GLY A 258 -1.85 -0.37 2.72
CA GLY A 258 -3.22 0.15 2.63
C GLY A 258 -3.62 1.08 3.77
N HIS A 259 -2.86 1.11 4.89
CA HIS A 259 -3.24 1.90 6.07
C HIS A 259 -3.46 3.39 5.76
N PRO A 260 -2.55 4.11 5.06
CA PRO A 260 -2.75 5.53 4.79
C PRO A 260 -4.04 5.82 4.02
N ILE A 261 -4.47 4.93 3.12
CA ILE A 261 -5.73 5.07 2.38
C ILE A 261 -6.91 4.87 3.32
N GLY A 262 -6.99 3.71 4.00
CA GLY A 262 -8.12 3.41 4.87
C GLY A 262 -8.26 4.37 6.06
N ILE A 263 -7.13 4.85 6.60
CA ILE A 263 -7.13 5.88 7.65
C ILE A 263 -7.63 7.21 7.09
N SER A 264 -7.13 7.65 5.93
CA SER A 264 -7.59 8.91 5.33
C SER A 264 -9.10 8.87 5.08
N VAL A 265 -9.58 7.80 4.42
CA VAL A 265 -11.02 7.61 4.17
C VAL A 265 -11.80 7.63 5.48
N GLY A 266 -11.40 6.83 6.47
CA GLY A 266 -12.08 6.78 7.76
C GLY A 266 -12.15 8.15 8.46
N GLU A 267 -11.01 8.85 8.56
CA GLU A 267 -10.94 10.13 9.26
C GLU A 267 -11.68 11.26 8.54
N PHE A 268 -11.63 11.31 7.21
CA PHE A 268 -12.40 12.31 6.45
C PHE A 268 -13.91 12.11 6.64
N MET A 269 -14.38 10.85 6.60
CA MET A 269 -15.79 10.56 6.86
C MET A 269 -16.20 10.92 8.29
N MET A 270 -15.32 10.76 9.28
CA MET A 270 -15.57 11.21 10.66
C MET A 270 -15.61 12.73 10.81
N ASP A 271 -14.76 13.46 10.09
CA ASP A 271 -14.82 14.93 10.08
C ASP A 271 -16.13 15.43 9.46
N TRP A 272 -16.58 14.82 8.35
CA TRP A 272 -17.89 15.16 7.76
C TRP A 272 -19.08 14.74 8.63
N ALA A 273 -18.95 13.65 9.40
CA ALA A 273 -19.93 13.30 10.42
C ALA A 273 -20.04 14.39 11.49
N ALA A 274 -18.91 14.98 11.90
CA ALA A 274 -18.88 16.13 12.80
C ALA A 274 -19.63 17.32 12.17
N ASP A 275 -19.34 17.64 10.91
CA ASP A 275 -19.96 18.77 10.19
C ASP A 275 -21.49 18.65 10.12
N VAL A 276 -22.03 17.47 9.76
CA VAL A 276 -23.49 17.31 9.59
C VAL A 276 -24.25 17.22 10.91
N THR A 277 -23.60 16.74 11.98
CA THR A 277 -24.20 16.66 13.32
C THR A 277 -23.97 17.94 14.13
N GLY A 278 -23.08 18.83 13.68
CA GLY A 278 -22.66 20.02 14.41
C GLY A 278 -21.82 19.71 15.65
N LEU A 279 -21.26 18.50 15.75
CA LEU A 279 -20.38 18.10 16.84
C LEU A 279 -18.94 18.55 16.57
N ASP A 280 -18.19 18.78 17.65
CA ASP A 280 -16.76 19.02 17.56
C ASP A 280 -16.01 17.77 17.03
N PRO A 281 -14.94 17.92 16.21
CA PRO A 281 -14.17 16.80 15.68
C PRO A 281 -13.56 15.84 16.72
N PHE A 282 -13.23 16.30 17.94
CA PHE A 282 -12.86 15.39 19.02
C PHE A 282 -14.08 14.70 19.62
N GLU A 283 -15.20 15.40 19.76
CA GLU A 283 -16.42 14.85 20.33
C GLU A 283 -17.02 13.72 19.47
N ILE A 284 -17.11 13.91 18.14
CA ILE A 284 -17.57 12.83 17.24
C ILE A 284 -16.68 11.58 17.37
N ARG A 285 -15.37 11.76 17.55
CA ARG A 285 -14.43 10.65 17.75
C ARG A 285 -14.62 10.01 19.12
N ARG A 286 -14.78 10.79 20.21
CA ARG A 286 -15.04 10.27 21.56
C ARG A 286 -16.25 9.35 21.61
N ARG A 287 -17.33 9.70 20.89
CA ARG A 287 -18.54 8.87 20.83
C ARG A 287 -18.32 7.54 20.12
N ASN A 288 -17.45 7.54 19.12
CA ASN A 288 -17.31 6.42 18.19
C ASN A 288 -16.09 5.54 18.41
N VAL A 289 -15.01 6.01 19.03
CA VAL A 289 -13.86 5.15 19.30
C VAL A 289 -14.27 3.95 20.15
N MET A 290 -13.65 2.81 19.91
CA MET A 290 -13.81 1.66 20.79
C MET A 290 -13.24 1.99 22.17
N GLU A 291 -13.97 1.59 23.20
CA GLU A 291 -13.62 1.82 24.60
C GLU A 291 -12.34 1.05 24.97
N ASP A 292 -11.46 1.67 25.74
CA ASP A 292 -10.14 1.12 26.08
C ASP A 292 -10.27 -0.18 26.92
N ASP A 293 -11.38 -0.36 27.64
CA ASP A 293 -11.69 -1.55 28.44
C ASP A 293 -12.54 -2.61 27.70
N SER A 294 -12.81 -2.41 26.40
CA SER A 294 -13.63 -3.32 25.59
C SER A 294 -12.86 -4.47 24.91
N TYR A 295 -11.54 -4.57 25.13
CA TYR A 295 -10.70 -5.60 24.51
C TYR A 295 -10.54 -6.85 25.42
N PRO A 296 -10.35 -8.06 24.85
CA PRO A 296 -10.23 -8.37 23.42
C PRO A 296 -11.59 -8.43 22.70
N ARG A 297 -11.61 -8.01 21.43
CA ARG A 297 -12.81 -8.02 20.57
C ARG A 297 -12.44 -8.06 19.09
N ASN A 298 -13.40 -8.34 18.23
CA ASN A 298 -13.25 -8.16 16.79
C ASN A 298 -13.83 -6.79 16.37
N ILE A 299 -13.24 -6.17 15.36
CA ILE A 299 -13.84 -5.03 14.65
C ILE A 299 -14.81 -5.52 13.56
N GLY A 300 -15.54 -4.61 12.90
CA GLY A 300 -16.55 -4.97 11.90
C GLY A 300 -16.00 -5.75 10.70
N SER A 301 -14.70 -5.62 10.40
CA SER A 301 -14.01 -6.42 9.38
C SER A 301 -13.62 -7.84 9.83
N GLY A 302 -13.78 -8.16 11.13
CA GLY A 302 -13.41 -9.45 11.72
C GLY A 302 -11.99 -9.52 12.27
N ILE A 303 -11.18 -8.45 12.17
CA ILE A 303 -9.82 -8.44 12.72
C ILE A 303 -9.85 -8.46 14.26
N PRO A 304 -9.13 -9.39 14.92
CA PRO A 304 -9.05 -9.44 16.37
C PRO A 304 -8.14 -8.35 16.93
N MET A 305 -8.68 -7.58 17.88
CA MET A 305 -8.01 -6.54 18.65
C MET A 305 -7.82 -7.01 20.10
N LYS A 306 -6.64 -6.74 20.67
CA LYS A 306 -6.24 -7.28 21.97
C LYS A 306 -6.10 -6.25 23.08
N ASP A 307 -5.40 -5.16 22.80
CA ASP A 307 -5.05 -4.14 23.81
C ASP A 307 -4.71 -2.83 23.08
N LEU A 308 -5.66 -1.90 23.02
CA LEU A 308 -5.53 -0.60 22.36
C LEU A 308 -6.05 0.49 23.30
N SER A 309 -5.58 1.73 23.11
CA SER A 309 -5.83 2.86 24.02
C SER A 309 -6.35 4.09 23.27
N HIS A 310 -7.46 3.93 22.54
CA HIS A 310 -8.04 4.99 21.71
C HIS A 310 -8.50 6.20 22.52
N GLN A 311 -9.23 5.98 23.62
CA GLN A 311 -9.73 7.07 24.46
C GLN A 311 -8.56 7.81 25.11
N ALA A 312 -7.62 7.07 25.72
CA ALA A 312 -6.45 7.67 26.34
C ALA A 312 -5.57 8.44 25.34
N CYS A 313 -5.39 7.94 24.11
CA CYS A 313 -4.64 8.63 23.06
C CYS A 313 -5.35 9.91 22.61
N LEU A 314 -6.69 9.87 22.45
CA LEU A 314 -7.48 11.01 22.03
C LEU A 314 -7.44 12.15 23.07
N GLU A 315 -7.64 11.83 24.35
CA GLU A 315 -7.56 12.85 25.42
C GLU A 315 -6.16 13.42 25.58
N LYS A 316 -5.14 12.57 25.51
CA LYS A 316 -3.75 13.04 25.57
C LYS A 316 -3.42 13.96 24.41
N LEU A 317 -3.86 13.64 23.19
CA LEU A 317 -3.66 14.49 22.02
C LEU A 317 -4.39 15.83 22.18
N HIS A 318 -5.65 15.82 22.59
CA HIS A 318 -6.44 17.03 22.83
C HIS A 318 -5.72 18.00 23.79
N GLY A 319 -5.22 17.47 24.93
CA GLY A 319 -4.47 18.25 25.91
C GLY A 319 -3.14 18.78 25.37
N LEU A 320 -2.36 17.94 24.69
CA LEU A 320 -1.06 18.34 24.12
C LEU A 320 -1.19 19.42 23.03
N MET A 321 -2.30 19.43 22.30
CA MET A 321 -2.57 20.43 21.27
C MET A 321 -2.97 21.79 21.84
N GLU A 322 -3.36 21.88 23.12
CA GLU A 322 -4.08 23.04 23.66
C GLU A 322 -5.27 23.40 22.74
N TYR A 323 -6.10 22.41 22.38
CA TYR A 323 -7.05 22.50 21.27
C TYR A 323 -7.99 23.73 21.31
N ASP A 324 -8.51 24.09 22.47
CA ASP A 324 -9.37 25.29 22.62
C ASP A 324 -8.66 26.59 22.24
N LYS A 325 -7.36 26.68 22.53
CA LYS A 325 -6.52 27.82 22.14
C LYS A 325 -6.26 27.84 20.64
N LEU A 326 -6.09 26.67 20.02
CA LEU A 326 -5.97 26.57 18.56
C LEU A 326 -7.26 27.03 17.86
N LEU A 327 -8.43 26.70 18.41
CA LEU A 327 -9.72 27.18 17.89
C LEU A 327 -9.86 28.70 18.01
N ALA A 328 -9.51 29.28 19.17
CA ALA A 328 -9.51 30.72 19.35
C ALA A 328 -8.57 31.43 18.35
N GLU A 329 -7.35 30.92 18.18
CA GLU A 329 -6.39 31.46 17.24
C GLU A 329 -6.88 31.32 15.77
N GLN A 330 -7.50 30.19 15.43
CA GLN A 330 -8.09 29.98 14.10
C GLN A 330 -9.15 31.05 13.78
N ALA A 331 -10.01 31.40 14.74
CA ALA A 331 -11.02 32.44 14.57
C ALA A 331 -10.37 33.83 14.35
N GLU A 332 -9.40 34.21 15.17
CA GLU A 332 -8.66 35.48 15.02
C GLU A 332 -7.91 35.57 13.68
N LEU A 333 -7.31 34.47 13.22
CA LEU A 333 -6.62 34.41 11.94
C LEU A 333 -7.60 34.53 10.77
N ARG A 334 -8.83 34.01 10.91
CA ARG A 334 -9.86 34.11 9.88
C ARG A 334 -10.24 35.55 9.59
N GLU A 335 -10.34 36.40 10.62
CA GLU A 335 -10.62 37.84 10.48
C GLU A 335 -9.52 38.57 9.68
N LYS A 336 -8.30 38.02 9.68
CA LYS A 336 -7.14 38.54 8.95
C LYS A 336 -7.00 37.93 7.54
N GLY A 337 -7.97 37.13 7.10
CA GLY A 337 -7.91 36.41 5.81
C GLY A 337 -6.96 35.21 5.79
N ILE A 338 -6.53 34.71 6.95
CA ILE A 338 -5.66 33.54 7.07
C ILE A 338 -6.50 32.29 7.37
N TYR A 339 -6.42 31.28 6.51
CA TYR A 339 -7.18 30.04 6.60
C TYR A 339 -6.36 28.94 7.27
N ARG A 340 -6.46 28.83 8.61
CA ARG A 340 -5.82 27.75 9.37
C ARG A 340 -6.74 26.54 9.48
N GLY A 341 -6.23 25.35 9.17
CA GLY A 341 -6.89 24.06 9.43
C GLY A 341 -6.32 23.37 10.68
N ILE A 342 -7.15 22.62 11.39
CA ILE A 342 -6.74 21.77 12.51
C ILE A 342 -7.23 20.37 12.18
N GLY A 343 -6.30 19.43 11.95
CA GLY A 343 -6.63 18.06 11.59
C GLY A 343 -6.29 17.10 12.72
N VAL A 344 -7.15 16.10 12.92
CA VAL A 344 -6.97 15.03 13.91
C VAL A 344 -7.14 13.69 13.17
N ALA A 345 -6.29 12.73 13.50
CA ALA A 345 -6.36 11.40 12.91
C ALA A 345 -6.21 10.31 13.98
N GLY A 346 -7.28 9.55 14.21
CA GLY A 346 -7.22 8.28 14.93
C GLY A 346 -6.84 7.15 13.99
N PHE A 347 -5.97 6.23 14.43
CA PHE A 347 -5.70 5.04 13.62
C PHE A 347 -5.29 3.83 14.47
N ILE A 348 -5.53 2.65 13.89
CA ILE A 348 -4.92 1.39 14.31
C ILE A 348 -3.84 0.99 13.30
N LYS A 349 -2.86 0.23 13.76
CA LYS A 349 -1.85 -0.33 12.87
C LYS A 349 -1.40 -1.69 13.37
N GLY A 350 -1.49 -2.69 12.51
CA GLY A 350 -0.83 -3.97 12.74
C GLY A 350 0.69 -3.80 12.78
N THR A 351 1.34 -4.27 13.85
CA THR A 351 2.80 -4.26 14.00
C THR A 351 3.34 -5.68 14.10
N ALA A 352 4.59 -5.87 13.66
CA ALA A 352 5.28 -7.16 13.70
C ALA A 352 4.44 -8.33 13.08
N PRO A 353 4.01 -8.21 11.81
CA PRO A 353 3.47 -9.36 11.11
C PRO A 353 4.51 -10.49 11.16
N SER A 354 4.03 -11.73 11.36
CA SER A 354 4.88 -12.92 11.40
C SER A 354 5.71 -13.03 10.10
N PRO A 355 6.84 -13.75 10.07
CA PRO A 355 7.60 -13.98 8.83
C PRO A 355 6.75 -14.56 7.68
N VAL A 356 5.68 -15.27 8.01
CA VAL A 356 4.70 -15.84 7.07
C VAL A 356 3.67 -14.84 6.52
N GLY A 357 3.70 -13.57 6.97
CA GLY A 357 2.69 -12.56 6.66
C GLY A 357 1.60 -12.51 7.71
#